data_AF-X1GY55-F1
#
_entry.id   AF-X1GY55-F1
#
_cell.length_a   1.000
_cell.length_b   1.000
_cell.length_c   1.000
_cell.angle_alpha   90.00
_cell.angle_beta   90.00
_cell.angle_gamma   90.00
#
_symmetry.space_group_name_H-M   'P 1'
#
loop_
_entity.id
_entity.type
_entity.pdbx_description
1 polymer ?
#
loop_
_entity_poly.entity_id
_entity_poly.type
_entity_poly.pdbx_seq_one_letter_code
_entity_poly.pdbx_strand_id
1 'polypeptide(L)'
;HILCGMPISSNSNVIDSIEKGIEASISCQPYVKSVKLNINRDQIQGDKSSEFEYDEITGKYIEARVVLEFKSVEITAKVEWIEKLKYPLMFIEKILNKD
;
A
#
# COMPACT_ATOMS: atom_id res chain seq x y z
N HIS A 1 -5.37 -6.94 1.14
CA HIS A 1 -5.48 -8.40 0.90
C HIS A 1 -4.55 -8.87 -0.20
N ILE A 2 -4.61 -8.35 -1.44
CA ILE A 2 -3.77 -8.79 -2.57
C ILE A 2 -2.27 -8.89 -2.23
N LEU A 3 -1.76 -7.95 -1.43
CA LEU A 3 -0.36 -7.90 -1.00
C LEU A 3 -0.03 -8.80 0.21
N CYS A 4 -0.98 -8.99 1.12
CA CYS A 4 -0.68 -9.64 2.40
C CYS A 4 -0.41 -11.12 2.15
N GLY A 5 0.69 -11.66 2.68
CA GLY A 5 1.10 -13.03 2.36
C GLY A 5 2.22 -13.14 1.32
N MET A 6 2.52 -12.06 0.61
CA MET A 6 3.53 -12.11 -0.44
C MET A 6 4.94 -12.08 0.16
N PRO A 7 5.85 -12.98 -0.27
CA PRO A 7 7.25 -12.90 0.14
C PRO A 7 7.90 -11.66 -0.45
N ILE A 8 8.72 -10.98 0.35
CA ILE A 8 9.43 -9.78 -0.04
C ILE A 8 10.88 -9.82 0.44
N SER A 9 11.79 -9.40 -0.42
CA SER A 9 13.20 -9.21 -0.08
C SER A 9 13.44 -7.77 0.35
N SER A 10 14.46 -7.54 1.18
CA SER A 10 14.97 -6.21 1.55
C SER A 10 15.61 -5.46 0.37
N ASN A 11 15.76 -6.10 -0.81
CA ASN A 11 16.27 -5.45 -2.02
C ASN A 11 15.31 -4.35 -2.52
N SER A 12 15.77 -3.11 -2.50
CA SER A 12 14.98 -1.94 -2.92
C SER A 12 14.40 -2.06 -4.33
N ASN A 13 15.12 -2.64 -5.30
CA ASN A 13 14.61 -2.78 -6.67
C ASN A 13 13.41 -3.74 -6.75
N VAL A 14 13.41 -4.77 -5.89
CA VAL A 14 12.30 -5.73 -5.78
C VAL A 14 11.08 -5.04 -5.17
N ILE A 15 11.29 -4.30 -4.08
CA ILE A 15 10.24 -3.51 -3.41
C ILE A 15 9.63 -2.51 -4.39
N ASP A 16 10.44 -1.75 -5.12
CA ASP A 16 9.98 -0.77 -6.11
C ASP A 16 9.18 -1.43 -7.24
N SER A 17 9.59 -2.62 -7.68
CA SER A 17 8.90 -3.37 -8.73
C SER A 17 7.54 -3.86 -8.25
N ILE A 18 7.45 -4.33 -7.00
CA ILE A 18 6.19 -4.72 -6.35
C ILE A 18 5.27 -3.51 -6.20
N GLU A 19 5.79 -2.39 -5.68
CA GLU A 19 5.02 -1.15 -5.52
C GLU A 19 4.38 -0.73 -6.84
N LYS A 20 5.18 -0.64 -7.91
CA LYS A 20 4.70 -0.26 -9.26
C LYS A 20 3.71 -1.27 -9.85
N GLY A 21 3.97 -2.57 -9.71
CA GLY A 21 3.09 -3.61 -10.26
C GLY A 21 1.72 -3.60 -9.60
N ILE A 22 1.68 -3.34 -8.30
CA ILE A 22 0.42 -3.27 -7.54
C ILE A 22 -0.29 -1.94 -7.78
N GLU A 23 0.42 -0.82 -7.86
CA GLU A 23 -0.13 0.46 -8.31
C GLU A 23 -0.78 0.31 -9.70
N ALA A 24 -0.11 -0.34 -10.65
CA ALA A 24 -0.65 -0.60 -11.97
C ALA A 24 -1.89 -1.52 -11.94
N SER A 25 -1.92 -2.51 -11.05
CA SER A 25 -3.08 -3.40 -10.89
C SER A 25 -4.27 -2.67 -10.28
N ILE A 26 -4.05 -1.81 -9.29
CA ILE A 26 -5.11 -1.03 -8.62
C ILE A 26 -5.65 0.06 -9.56
N SER A 27 -4.81 0.67 -10.40
CA SER A 27 -5.25 1.71 -11.35
C SER A 27 -6.24 1.20 -12.40
N CYS A 28 -6.30 -0.12 -12.63
CA CYS A 28 -7.32 -0.73 -13.48
C CYS A 28 -8.72 -0.78 -12.85
N GLN A 29 -8.86 -0.50 -11.55
CA GLN A 29 -10.16 -0.52 -10.88
C GLN A 29 -11.00 0.71 -11.26
N PRO A 30 -12.34 0.60 -11.28
CA PRO A 30 -13.21 1.70 -11.66
C PRO A 30 -12.97 2.97 -10.83
N TYR A 31 -12.96 4.12 -11.52
CA TYR A 31 -12.86 5.46 -10.93
C TYR A 31 -11.54 5.79 -10.24
N VAL A 32 -10.54 4.89 -10.27
CA VAL A 32 -9.20 5.19 -9.76
C VAL A 32 -8.54 6.20 -10.67
N LYS A 33 -8.31 7.40 -10.14
CA LYS A 33 -7.56 8.47 -10.81
C LYS A 33 -6.07 8.32 -10.59
N SER A 34 -5.67 7.98 -9.37
CA SER A 34 -4.28 7.67 -9.03
C SER A 34 -4.19 6.78 -7.80
N VAL A 35 -3.08 6.06 -7.70
CA VAL A 35 -2.73 5.25 -6.54
C VAL A 35 -1.25 5.43 -6.27
N LYS A 36 -0.92 5.54 -4.99
CA LYS A 36 0.45 5.47 -4.49
C LYS A 36 0.52 4.42 -3.39
N LEU A 37 1.45 3.50 -3.53
CA LEU A 37 1.80 2.48 -2.55
C LEU A 37 3.21 2.76 -2.05
N ASN A 38 3.41 2.63 -0.75
CA ASN A 38 4.69 2.68 -0.08
C ASN A 38 4.77 1.51 0.89
N ILE A 39 5.78 0.67 0.71
CA ILE A 39 6.11 -0.41 1.62
C ILE A 39 7.25 0.08 2.51
N ASN A 40 7.05 0.04 3.83
CA ASN A 40 8.05 0.49 4.79
C ASN A 40 9.28 -0.43 4.79
N ARG A 41 10.35 0.03 4.11
CA ARG A 41 11.61 -0.70 3.92
C ARG A 41 12.35 -0.96 5.23
N ASP A 42 12.23 -0.07 6.22
CA ASP A 42 12.93 -0.21 7.51
C ASP A 42 12.41 -1.41 8.33
N GLN A 43 11.20 -1.88 7.99
CA GLN A 43 10.58 -3.04 8.60
C GLN A 43 10.84 -4.34 7.81
N ILE A 44 11.49 -4.27 6.65
CA ILE A 44 11.85 -5.44 5.82
C ILE A 44 13.34 -5.71 5.99
N GLN A 45 13.67 -6.62 6.89
CA GLN A 45 15.05 -6.96 7.24
C GLN A 45 15.47 -8.35 6.75
N GLY A 46 14.50 -9.14 6.29
CA GLY A 46 14.64 -10.56 6.03
C GLY A 46 14.53 -11.38 7.31
N ASP A 47 13.84 -12.52 7.24
CA ASP A 47 13.77 -13.45 8.35
C ASP A 47 15.14 -14.12 8.58
N LYS A 48 15.87 -13.62 9.57
CA LYS A 48 17.18 -14.16 9.98
C LYS A 48 17.08 -15.53 10.68
N SER A 49 15.87 -16.02 10.93
CA SER A 49 15.64 -17.34 11.52
C SER A 49 15.62 -18.47 10.50
N SER A 50 15.58 -18.14 9.20
CA SER A 50 15.62 -19.11 8.10
C SER A 50 16.83 -18.89 7.20
N GLU A 51 17.25 -19.92 6.47
CA GLU A 51 18.33 -19.82 5.46
C GLU A 51 17.93 -18.93 4.27
N PHE A 52 16.66 -18.55 4.18
CA PHE A 52 16.08 -17.75 3.14
C PHE A 52 15.75 -16.36 3.70
N GLU A 53 16.58 -15.36 3.41
CA GLU A 53 16.47 -13.99 3.91
C GLU A 53 15.30 -13.20 3.26
N TYR A 54 14.05 -13.62 3.53
CA TYR A 54 12.83 -12.92 3.07
C TYR A 54 11.86 -12.66 4.23
N ASP A 55 11.02 -11.64 4.08
CA ASP A 55 9.90 -11.35 4.97
C ASP A 55 8.57 -11.57 4.25
N GLU A 56 7.47 -11.59 5.00
CA GLU A 56 6.12 -11.57 4.44
C GLU A 56 5.52 -10.17 4.56
N ILE A 57 4.89 -9.66 3.48
CA ILE A 57 4.19 -8.39 3.55
C ILE A 57 2.98 -8.54 4.48
N THR A 58 2.95 -7.72 5.53
CA THR A 58 1.81 -7.59 6.43
C THR A 58 1.21 -6.18 6.35
N GLY A 59 -0.02 -6.00 6.84
CA GLY A 59 -0.67 -4.70 6.87
C GLY A 59 0.11 -3.62 7.63
N LYS A 60 1.01 -4.00 8.53
CA LYS A 60 1.89 -3.07 9.26
C LYS A 60 2.86 -2.32 8.33
N TYR A 61 3.22 -2.91 7.20
CA TYR A 61 4.24 -2.36 6.30
C TYR A 61 3.64 -1.51 5.18
N ILE A 62 2.32 -1.57 4.99
CA ILE A 62 1.63 -0.99 3.86
C ILE A 62 1.11 0.41 4.23
N GLU A 63 1.58 1.41 3.51
CA GLU A 63 0.88 2.68 3.35
C GLU A 63 0.40 2.80 1.91
N ALA A 64 -0.88 3.06 1.70
CA ALA A 64 -1.37 3.37 0.36
C ALA A 64 -2.35 4.53 0.39
N ARG A 65 -2.28 5.37 -0.65
CA ARG A 65 -3.24 6.45 -0.90
C ARG A 65 -3.83 6.24 -2.28
N VAL A 66 -5.16 6.25 -2.36
CA VAL A 66 -5.91 6.13 -3.61
C VAL A 66 -6.76 7.38 -3.79
N VAL A 67 -6.69 7.98 -4.97
CA VAL A 67 -7.58 9.06 -5.39
C VAL A 67 -8.60 8.47 -6.34
N LEU A 68 -9.87 8.60 -5.95
CA LEU A 68 -11.03 8.18 -6.74
C LEU A 68 -11.72 9.43 -7.28
N GLU A 69 -12.18 9.38 -8.52
CA GLU A 69 -12.95 10.47 -9.12
C GLU A 69 -14.19 9.92 -9.82
N PHE A 70 -15.36 10.39 -9.38
CA PHE A 70 -16.63 10.07 -10.00
C PHE A 70 -17.49 11.32 -10.15
N LYS A 71 -17.77 11.69 -11.40
CA LYS A 71 -18.49 12.93 -11.74
C LYS A 71 -17.76 14.15 -11.13
N SER A 72 -18.48 14.96 -10.36
CA SER A 72 -17.96 16.14 -9.67
C SER A 72 -17.36 15.82 -8.30
N VAL A 73 -17.17 14.57 -7.91
CA VAL A 73 -16.65 14.23 -6.57
C VAL A 73 -15.30 13.54 -6.69
N GLU A 74 -14.31 14.03 -5.95
CA GLU A 74 -13.00 13.42 -5.77
C GLU A 74 -12.83 12.99 -4.31
N ILE A 75 -12.42 11.74 -4.09
CA ILE A 75 -12.19 11.15 -2.78
C ILE A 75 -10.73 10.72 -2.68
N THR A 76 -10.05 11.14 -1.63
CA THR A 76 -8.75 10.56 -1.23
C THR A 76 -8.98 9.59 -0.09
N ALA A 77 -8.69 8.32 -0.31
CA ALA A 77 -8.71 7.27 0.70
C ALA A 77 -7.28 6.85 1.05
N LYS A 78 -7.05 6.49 2.31
CA LYS A 78 -5.74 6.08 2.81
C LYS A 78 -5.85 4.78 3.61
N VAL A 79 -4.82 3.95 3.51
CA VAL A 79 -4.50 2.90 4.48
C VAL A 79 -3.13 3.18 5.09
N GLU A 80 -3.03 3.12 6.41
CA GLU A 80 -1.76 3.24 7.12
C GLU A 80 -1.81 2.51 8.47
N TRP A 81 -0.64 2.15 8.99
CA TRP A 81 -0.53 1.57 10.32
C TRP A 81 -0.68 2.64 11.41
N ILE A 82 -1.68 2.47 12.28
CA ILE A 82 -1.92 3.37 13.40
C ILE A 82 -1.38 2.72 14.69
N GLU A 83 -0.22 3.18 15.16
CA GLU A 83 0.49 2.58 16.30
C GLU A 83 -0.37 2.52 17.57
N LYS A 84 -1.12 3.59 17.88
CA LYS A 84 -2.04 3.64 19.04
C LYS A 84 -3.14 2.57 19.00
N LEU A 85 -3.52 2.11 17.80
CA LEU A 85 -4.54 1.09 17.60
C LEU A 85 -3.94 -0.29 17.32
N LYS A 86 -2.62 -0.35 17.04
CA LYS A 86 -1.93 -1.53 16.50
C LYS A 86 -2.69 -2.15 15.33
N TYR A 87 -3.14 -1.30 14.40
CA TYR A 87 -4.07 -1.69 13.33
C TYR A 87 -3.80 -0.94 12.02
N PRO A 88 -3.84 -1.61 10.85
CA PRO A 88 -3.78 -0.96 9.54
C PRO A 88 -5.14 -0.35 9.21
N LEU A 89 -5.33 0.92 9.55
CA LEU A 89 -6.61 1.60 9.43
C LEU A 89 -6.83 2.08 8.00
N MET A 90 -8.00 1.76 7.44
CA MET A 90 -8.50 2.34 6.19
C MET A 90 -9.48 3.47 6.50
N PHE A 91 -9.34 4.61 5.86
CA PHE A 91 -10.24 5.75 6.06
C PHE A 91 -10.29 6.67 4.85
N ILE A 92 -11.33 7.50 4.79
CA ILE A 92 -11.42 8.62 3.85
C ILE A 92 -10.66 9.80 4.44
N GLU A 93 -9.57 10.20 3.78
CA GLU A 93 -8.76 11.34 4.19
C GLU A 93 -9.41 12.67 3.78
N LYS A 94 -9.97 12.71 2.57
CA LYS A 94 -10.51 13.96 2.00
C LYS A 94 -11.62 13.68 1.00
N ILE A 95 -12.62 14.56 0.97
CA ILE A 95 -13.68 14.60 -0.04
C ILE A 95 -13.69 16.01 -0.62
N LEU A 96 -13.70 16.12 -1.95
CA LEU A 96 -13.79 17.38 -2.69
C LEU A 96 -14.93 17.32 -3.70
N ASN A 97 -15.71 18.39 -3.77
CA ASN A 97 -16.62 18.62 -4.89
C ASN A 97 -15.92 19.56 -5.88
N LYS A 98 -15.90 19.17 -7.15
CA LYS A 98 -15.50 20.02 -8.27
C LYS A 98 -16.72 20.79 -8.73
N ASP A 99 -16.61 22.12 -8.67
CA ASP A 99 -17.60 23.04 -9.23
C ASP A 99 -17.65 22.95 -10.77
#